data_AF-A0A373PPQ1-F1
#
_entry.id   AF-A0A373PPQ1-F1
#
_cell.length_a   1.000
_cell.length_b   1.000
_cell.length_c   1.000
_cell.angle_alpha   90.00
_cell.angle_beta   90.00
_cell.angle_gamma   90.00
#
_symmetry.space_group_name_H-M   'P 1'
#
loop_
_entity.id
_entity.type
_entity.pdbx_description
1 polymer ?
#
loop_
_entity_poly.entity_id
_entity_poly.type
_entity_poly.pdbx_seq_one_letter_code
_entity_poly.pdbx_strand_id
1 'polypeptide(L)'
;MVQKVLEYRKIEKNVQQTQQSINEMIRIREQLMKTSEEENIFEDGKCPYCGYVWQEKEQLLNNIEKTTNDVNSLLGTTGKQMKEIVDTISETFLQNVWGDAEVLISDLESNVLLSAFMEFDESDIVQKYKYIEKFLKDNMFEISLTDEFSVNNMEKNIQQIQNVIK
;
A
#
# COMPACT_ATOMS: atom_id res chain seq x y z
N MET A 1 -14.99 7.74 -5.18
CA MET A 1 -14.17 6.50 -5.29
C MET A 1 -15.01 5.23 -5.47
N VAL A 2 -15.98 4.92 -4.59
CA VAL A 2 -16.81 3.69 -4.66
C VAL A 2 -17.42 3.43 -6.03
N GLN A 3 -18.02 4.46 -6.66
CA GLN A 3 -18.63 4.33 -7.98
C GLN A 3 -17.63 3.90 -9.08
N LYS A 4 -16.41 4.46 -9.05
CA LYS A 4 -15.34 4.11 -10.00
C LYS A 4 -14.85 2.67 -9.80
N VAL A 5 -14.77 2.22 -8.55
CA VAL A 5 -14.45 0.81 -8.23
C VAL A 5 -15.53 -0.14 -8.75
N LEU A 6 -16.81 0.24 -8.66
CA LEU A 6 -17.90 -0.56 -9.22
C LEU A 6 -17.87 -0.60 -10.76
N GLU A 7 -17.56 0.53 -11.41
CA GLU A 7 -17.34 0.60 -12.86
C GLU A 7 -16.20 -0.32 -13.30
N TYR A 8 -15.05 -0.27 -12.61
CA TYR A 8 -13.90 -1.15 -12.85
C TYR A 8 -14.30 -2.63 -12.80
N ARG A 9 -14.96 -3.06 -11.71
CA ARG A 9 -15.40 -4.46 -11.51
C ARG A 9 -16.36 -4.95 -12.60
N LYS A 10 -17.16 -4.05 -13.17
CA LYS A 10 -18.07 -4.39 -14.27
C LYS A 10 -17.31 -4.62 -15.57
N ILE A 11 -16.28 -3.82 -15.84
CA ILE A 11 -15.43 -3.98 -17.03
C ILE A 11 -14.56 -5.22 -16.93
N GLU A 12 -13.94 -5.43 -15.76
CA GLU A 12 -13.09 -6.58 -15.45
C GLU A 12 -13.77 -7.93 -15.74
N LYS A 13 -15.04 -8.07 -15.34
CA LYS A 13 -15.85 -9.28 -15.59
C LYS A 13 -16.11 -9.57 -17.06
N ASN A 14 -16.03 -8.57 -17.92
CA ASN A 14 -16.36 -8.66 -19.35
C ASN A 14 -15.12 -8.56 -20.25
N VAL A 15 -13.93 -8.47 -19.66
CA VAL A 15 -12.67 -8.34 -20.40
C VAL A 15 -12.27 -9.70 -20.98
N GLN A 16 -11.79 -9.69 -22.22
CA GLN A 16 -11.25 -10.88 -22.88
C GLN A 16 -9.88 -11.25 -22.30
N GLN A 17 -9.52 -12.53 -22.34
CA GLN A 17 -8.25 -13.06 -21.80
C GLN A 17 -7.02 -12.28 -22.29
N THR A 18 -6.95 -11.93 -23.58
CA THR A 18 -5.84 -11.15 -24.13
C THR A 18 -5.72 -9.76 -23.50
N GLN A 19 -6.85 -9.07 -23.27
CA GLN A 19 -6.85 -7.76 -22.61
C GLN A 19 -6.52 -7.88 -21.12
N GLN A 20 -6.95 -8.97 -20.48
CA GLN A 20 -6.59 -9.35 -19.11
C GLN A 20 -5.06 -9.50 -18.97
N SER A 21 -4.42 -10.23 -19.89
CA SER A 21 -2.97 -10.40 -19.90
C SER A 21 -2.22 -9.09 -20.12
N ILE A 22 -2.73 -8.20 -21.00
CA ILE A 22 -2.13 -6.87 -21.21
C ILE A 22 -2.24 -6.02 -19.94
N ASN A 23 -3.40 -6.03 -19.26
CA ASN A 23 -3.61 -5.27 -18.03
C ASN A 23 -2.71 -5.77 -16.88
N GLU A 24 -2.57 -7.08 -16.70
CA GLU A 24 -1.64 -7.64 -15.71
C GLU A 24 -0.18 -7.28 -16.02
N MET A 25 0.20 -7.26 -17.30
CA MET A 25 1.54 -6.83 -17.72
C MET A 25 1.82 -5.37 -17.36
N ILE A 26 0.84 -4.48 -17.56
CA ILE A 26 0.93 -3.07 -17.14
C ILE A 26 1.11 -2.99 -15.61
N ARG A 27 0.27 -3.70 -14.86
CA ARG A 27 0.30 -3.68 -13.39
C ARG A 27 1.64 -4.16 -12.82
N ILE A 28 2.13 -5.30 -13.30
CA ILE A 28 3.43 -5.85 -12.88
C ILE A 28 4.52 -4.83 -13.15
N ARG A 29 4.53 -4.22 -14.33
CA ARG A 29 5.52 -3.22 -14.73
C ARG A 29 5.51 -1.97 -13.85
N GLU A 30 4.33 -1.44 -13.50
CA GLU A 30 4.20 -0.30 -12.58
C GLU A 30 4.76 -0.64 -11.20
N GLN A 31 4.47 -1.84 -10.68
CA GLN A 31 5.06 -2.31 -9.42
C GLN A 31 6.58 -2.39 -9.50
N LEU A 32 7.12 -2.97 -10.59
CA LEU A 32 8.56 -3.07 -10.81
C LEU A 32 9.24 -1.69 -10.84
N MET A 33 8.62 -0.70 -11.48
CA MET A 33 9.13 0.67 -11.49
C MET A 33 9.17 1.27 -10.08
N LYS A 34 8.06 1.16 -9.34
CA LYS A 34 7.94 1.72 -7.99
C LYS A 34 9.00 1.13 -7.05
N THR A 35 9.15 -0.19 -7.03
CA THR A 35 10.18 -0.86 -6.22
C THR A 35 11.58 -0.41 -6.64
N SER A 36 11.83 -0.20 -7.93
CA SER A 36 13.12 0.26 -8.44
C SER A 36 13.47 1.73 -8.12
N GLU A 37 12.46 2.55 -7.81
CA GLU A 37 12.63 3.94 -7.37
C GLU A 37 12.78 4.04 -5.84
N GLU A 38 12.09 3.16 -5.09
CA GLU A 38 12.07 3.14 -3.62
C GLU A 38 13.26 2.38 -3.01
N GLU A 39 13.71 1.30 -3.65
CA GLU A 39 14.88 0.53 -3.25
C GLU A 39 16.05 0.83 -4.20
N ASN A 40 17.28 0.95 -3.68
CA ASN A 40 18.50 1.04 -4.49
C ASN A 40 18.81 -0.32 -5.19
N ILE A 41 17.85 -0.93 -5.89
CA ILE A 41 17.96 -2.29 -6.45
C ILE A 41 19.03 -2.36 -7.56
N PHE A 42 19.56 -1.22 -8.00
CA PHE A 42 20.59 -1.14 -9.03
C PHE A 42 21.99 -0.85 -8.46
N GLU A 43 22.40 -1.52 -7.38
CA GLU A 43 23.77 -1.37 -6.83
C GLU A 43 24.87 -1.64 -7.88
N ASP A 44 24.62 -2.49 -8.87
CA ASP A 44 25.54 -2.84 -9.97
C ASP A 44 25.02 -2.47 -11.38
N GLY A 45 23.89 -1.76 -11.47
CA GLY A 45 23.20 -1.44 -12.73
C GLY A 45 22.54 -2.63 -13.42
N LYS A 46 22.54 -3.83 -12.81
CA LYS A 46 21.93 -5.03 -13.40
C LYS A 46 20.47 -5.14 -12.98
N CYS A 47 19.57 -5.26 -13.96
CA CYS A 47 18.17 -5.50 -13.66
C CYS A 47 17.98 -6.90 -13.05
N PRO A 48 17.39 -7.03 -11.85
CA PRO A 48 17.21 -8.32 -11.19
C PRO A 48 16.17 -9.21 -11.89
N TYR A 49 15.34 -8.63 -12.77
CA TYR A 49 14.25 -9.34 -13.45
C TYR A 49 14.65 -9.89 -14.83
N CYS A 50 15.36 -9.10 -15.64
CA CYS A 50 15.77 -9.52 -16.99
C CYS A 50 17.27 -9.78 -17.13
N GLY A 51 18.07 -9.50 -16.10
CA GLY A 51 19.51 -9.69 -16.10
C GLY A 51 20.29 -8.72 -17.01
N TYR A 52 19.60 -7.82 -17.70
CA TYR A 52 20.21 -6.80 -18.55
C TYR A 52 20.93 -5.75 -17.69
N VAL A 53 22.14 -5.38 -18.12
CA VAL A 53 22.93 -4.34 -17.45
C VAL A 53 22.57 -2.99 -18.02
N TRP A 54 21.82 -2.22 -17.26
CA TRP A 54 21.52 -0.82 -17.53
C TRP A 54 22.70 0.03 -17.07
N GLN A 55 23.65 0.26 -17.97
CA GLN A 55 24.87 1.03 -17.68
C GLN A 55 24.57 2.47 -17.25
N GLU A 56 23.45 3.03 -17.71
CA GLU A 56 23.01 4.39 -17.39
C GLU A 56 21.52 4.38 -17.03
N LYS A 57 21.14 5.08 -15.94
CA LYS A 57 19.75 5.24 -15.50
C LYS A 57 18.85 5.79 -16.61
N GLU A 58 19.37 6.70 -17.43
CA GLU A 58 18.63 7.33 -18.54
C GLU A 58 18.25 6.31 -19.64
N GLN A 59 19.10 5.32 -19.91
CA GLN A 59 18.79 4.26 -20.89
C GLN A 59 17.65 3.35 -20.39
N LEU A 60 17.64 3.05 -19.09
CA LEU A 60 16.55 2.31 -18.46
C LEU A 60 15.24 3.11 -18.53
N LEU A 61 15.26 4.38 -18.13
CA LEU A 61 14.10 5.26 -18.18
C LEU A 61 13.54 5.41 -19.59
N ASN A 62 14.39 5.63 -20.59
CA ASN A 62 13.98 5.70 -21.99
C ASN A 62 13.37 4.40 -22.50
N ASN A 63 13.92 3.24 -22.11
CA ASN A 63 13.34 1.97 -22.49
C ASN A 63 12.00 1.73 -21.79
N ILE A 64 11.90 2.10 -20.52
CA ILE A 64 10.66 2.09 -19.77
C ILE A 64 9.61 2.95 -20.47
N GLU A 65 9.93 4.18 -20.83
CA GLU A 65 8.99 5.06 -21.52
C GLU A 65 8.53 4.44 -22.86
N LYS A 66 9.48 4.00 -23.68
CA LYS A 66 9.20 3.40 -24.99
C LYS A 66 8.28 2.19 -24.88
N THR A 67 8.63 1.23 -24.03
CA THR A 67 7.85 -0.01 -23.94
C THR A 67 6.54 0.18 -23.18
N THR A 68 6.40 1.22 -22.34
CA THR A 68 5.10 1.66 -21.80
C THR A 68 4.18 2.14 -22.93
N ASN A 69 4.71 2.94 -23.86
CA ASN A 69 3.95 3.40 -25.02
C ASN A 69 3.54 2.24 -25.95
N ASP A 70 4.45 1.28 -26.19
CA ASP A 70 4.14 0.09 -26.98
C ASP A 70 3.01 -0.72 -26.34
N VAL A 71 3.07 -1.00 -25.04
CA VAL A 71 2.01 -1.73 -24.33
C VAL A 71 0.69 -0.96 -24.31
N ASN A 72 0.72 0.35 -24.10
CA ASN A 72 -0.48 1.20 -24.17
C ASN A 72 -1.11 1.20 -25.56
N SER A 73 -0.32 1.05 -26.63
CA SER A 73 -0.84 0.96 -28.00
C SER A 73 -1.61 -0.33 -28.27
N LEU A 74 -1.31 -1.40 -27.52
CA LEU A 74 -2.00 -2.70 -27.60
C LEU A 74 -3.35 -2.70 -26.88
N LEU A 75 -3.65 -1.65 -26.10
CA LEU A 75 -4.93 -1.54 -25.41
C LEU A 75 -6.08 -1.32 -26.41
N GLY A 76 -7.01 -2.26 -26.43
CA GLY A 76 -8.32 -2.03 -27.05
C GLY A 76 -9.13 -0.99 -26.27
N THR A 77 -10.30 -0.61 -26.77
CA THR A 77 -11.18 0.38 -26.12
C THR A 77 -11.47 0.04 -24.67
N THR A 78 -11.77 -1.23 -24.38
CA THR A 78 -12.00 -1.72 -23.02
C THR A 78 -10.76 -1.59 -22.12
N GLY A 79 -9.58 -1.86 -22.66
CA GLY A 79 -8.31 -1.68 -21.95
C GLY A 79 -8.03 -0.23 -21.59
N LYS A 80 -8.26 0.69 -22.53
CA LYS A 80 -8.11 2.14 -22.30
C LYS A 80 -9.05 2.65 -21.20
N GLN A 81 -10.32 2.27 -21.26
CA GLN A 81 -11.30 2.63 -20.23
C GLN A 81 -10.93 2.08 -18.85
N MET A 82 -10.43 0.86 -18.79
CA MET A 82 -10.01 0.24 -17.53
C MET A 82 -8.80 0.96 -16.94
N LYS A 83 -7.82 1.33 -17.77
CA LYS A 83 -6.67 2.15 -17.36
C LYS A 83 -7.11 3.51 -16.82
N GLU A 84 -7.94 4.25 -17.57
CA GLU A 84 -8.45 5.56 -17.13
C GLU A 84 -9.16 5.50 -15.77
N ILE A 85 -9.94 4.44 -15.52
CA ILE A 85 -10.61 4.24 -14.22
C ILE A 85 -9.59 3.98 -13.11
N VAL A 86 -8.58 3.15 -13.35
CA VAL A 86 -7.50 2.89 -12.38
C VAL A 86 -6.74 4.18 -12.08
N ASP A 87 -6.30 4.91 -13.11
CA ASP A 87 -5.58 6.18 -12.99
C ASP A 87 -6.40 7.17 -12.14
N THR A 88 -7.71 7.30 -12.44
CA THR A 88 -8.62 8.16 -11.68
C THR A 88 -8.73 7.74 -10.22
N ILE A 89 -8.85 6.44 -9.93
CA ILE A 89 -8.94 5.93 -8.55
C ILE A 89 -7.65 6.23 -7.80
N SER A 90 -6.50 5.96 -8.42
CA SER A 90 -5.18 6.20 -7.83
C SER A 90 -4.96 7.68 -7.54
N GLU A 91 -5.24 8.56 -8.49
CA GLU A 91 -5.13 10.01 -8.30
C GLU A 91 -6.06 10.50 -7.18
N THR A 92 -7.31 10.02 -7.16
CA THR A 92 -8.27 10.36 -6.10
C THR A 92 -7.78 9.89 -4.73
N PHE A 93 -7.19 8.70 -4.64
CA PHE A 93 -6.62 8.18 -3.38
C PHE A 93 -5.47 9.06 -2.90
N LEU A 94 -4.52 9.36 -3.78
CA LEU A 94 -3.34 10.16 -3.45
C LEU A 94 -3.72 11.57 -3.00
N GLN A 95 -4.68 12.20 -3.68
CA GLN A 95 -5.12 13.57 -3.35
C GLN A 95 -5.93 13.65 -2.06
N ASN A 96 -6.74 12.65 -1.74
CA ASN A 96 -7.76 12.77 -0.69
C ASN A 96 -7.56 11.86 0.52
N VAL A 97 -6.66 10.88 0.46
CA VAL A 97 -6.47 9.87 1.53
C VAL A 97 -5.02 9.76 1.93
N TRP A 98 -4.11 9.74 0.95
CA TRP A 98 -2.69 9.47 1.23
C TRP A 98 -2.06 10.53 2.13
N GLY A 99 -2.33 11.81 1.91
CA GLY A 99 -1.77 12.87 2.76
C GLY A 99 -2.17 12.74 4.24
N ASP A 100 -3.43 12.41 4.52
CA ASP A 100 -3.89 12.16 5.90
C ASP A 100 -3.23 10.90 6.49
N ALA A 101 -3.03 9.87 5.67
CA ALA A 101 -2.33 8.66 6.09
C ALA A 101 -0.85 8.93 6.39
N GLU A 102 -0.16 9.74 5.58
CA GLU A 102 1.23 10.15 5.82
C GLU A 102 1.38 10.92 7.13
N VAL A 103 0.46 11.84 7.41
CA VAL A 103 0.45 12.57 8.70
C VAL A 103 0.30 11.59 9.86
N LEU A 104 -0.66 10.67 9.78
CA LEU A 104 -0.88 9.67 10.83
C LEU A 104 0.35 8.76 11.01
N ILE A 105 0.99 8.32 9.92
CA ILE A 105 2.21 7.51 9.97
C ILE A 105 3.32 8.30 10.67
N SER A 106 3.56 9.55 10.27
CA SER A 106 4.57 10.41 10.89
C SER A 106 4.30 10.65 12.38
N ASP A 107 3.04 10.84 12.77
CA ASP A 107 2.64 11.00 14.16
C ASP A 107 2.89 9.72 14.98
N LEU A 108 2.67 8.55 14.39
CA LEU A 108 2.95 7.26 15.02
C LEU A 108 4.45 6.98 15.12
N GLU A 109 5.22 7.24 14.07
CA GLU A 109 6.68 7.05 14.06
C GLU A 109 7.40 7.95 15.07
N SER A 110 6.87 9.16 15.29
CA SER A 110 7.41 10.09 16.30
C SER A 110 6.89 9.84 17.72
N ASN A 111 5.96 8.89 17.92
CA ASN A 111 5.39 8.58 19.21
C ASN A 111 6.38 7.79 20.09
N VAL A 112 7.00 8.48 21.03
CA VAL A 112 8.01 7.90 21.95
C VAL A 112 7.49 6.70 22.73
N LEU A 113 6.22 6.70 23.14
CA LEU A 113 5.63 5.57 23.88
C LEU A 113 5.44 4.36 22.98
N LEU A 114 5.00 4.56 21.74
CA LEU A 114 4.89 3.50 20.75
C LEU A 114 6.27 2.93 20.44
N SER A 115 7.28 3.76 20.23
CA SER A 115 8.66 3.31 19.98
C SER A 115 9.20 2.48 21.15
N ALA A 116 9.05 2.96 22.38
CA ALA A 116 9.45 2.22 23.58
C ALA A 116 8.68 0.90 23.73
N PHE A 117 7.39 0.87 23.39
CA PHE A 117 6.60 -0.35 23.34
C PHE A 117 7.15 -1.31 22.26
N MET A 118 7.51 -0.82 21.08
CA MET A 118 8.00 -1.68 20.01
C MET A 118 9.36 -2.34 20.32
N GLU A 119 10.18 -1.75 21.20
CA GLU A 119 11.47 -2.31 21.64
C GLU A 119 11.38 -3.58 22.51
N PHE A 120 10.21 -3.90 23.09
CA PHE A 120 10.05 -5.15 23.86
C PHE A 120 10.20 -6.40 22.98
N ASP A 121 10.85 -7.43 23.51
CA ASP A 121 11.22 -8.65 22.78
C ASP A 121 10.03 -9.48 22.30
N GLU A 122 8.85 -9.34 22.90
CA GLU A 122 7.64 -10.05 22.49
C GLU A 122 7.21 -9.65 21.07
N SER A 123 7.26 -10.58 20.12
CA SER A 123 6.87 -10.32 18.72
C SER A 123 5.37 -10.10 18.53
N ASP A 124 4.55 -10.71 19.40
CA ASP A 124 3.09 -10.58 19.35
C ASP A 124 2.64 -9.38 20.20
N ILE A 125 1.96 -8.42 19.58
CA ILE A 125 1.51 -7.17 20.22
C ILE A 125 0.59 -7.44 21.41
N VAL A 126 -0.26 -8.48 21.33
CA VAL A 126 -1.20 -8.80 22.41
C VAL A 126 -0.46 -9.42 23.60
N GLN A 127 0.51 -10.30 23.36
CA GLN A 127 1.35 -10.85 24.42
C GLN A 127 2.20 -9.78 25.07
N LYS A 128 2.77 -8.88 24.26
CA LYS A 128 3.53 -7.72 24.74
C LYS A 128 2.70 -6.83 25.67
N TYR A 129 1.47 -6.49 25.26
CA TYR A 129 0.53 -5.75 26.09
C TYR A 129 0.26 -6.47 27.42
N LYS A 130 -0.06 -7.76 27.38
CA LYS A 130 -0.34 -8.56 28.60
C LYS A 130 0.86 -8.63 29.54
N TYR A 131 2.07 -8.75 28.98
CA TYR A 131 3.31 -8.77 29.76
C TYR A 131 3.51 -7.43 30.48
N ILE A 132 3.41 -6.31 29.76
CA ILE A 132 3.56 -4.96 30.33
C ILE A 132 2.49 -4.69 31.38
N GLU A 133 1.24 -5.03 31.10
CA GLU A 133 0.13 -4.88 32.04
C GLU A 133 0.40 -5.67 33.34
N LYS A 134 0.84 -6.93 33.20
CA LYS A 134 1.19 -7.76 34.36
C LYS A 134 2.37 -7.19 35.13
N PHE A 135 3.45 -6.79 34.44
CA PHE A 135 4.63 -6.20 35.06
C PHE A 135 4.25 -4.96 35.88
N LEU A 136 3.43 -4.06 35.33
CA LEU A 136 3.02 -2.85 36.03
C LEU A 136 2.16 -3.16 37.26
N LYS A 137 1.22 -4.13 37.16
CA LYS A 137 0.41 -4.61 38.30
C LYS A 137 1.28 -5.25 39.39
N ASP A 138 2.19 -6.14 39.01
CA ASP A 138 3.06 -6.87 39.94
C ASP A 138 4.02 -5.92 40.67
N ASN A 139 4.36 -4.77 40.07
CA ASN A 139 5.21 -3.74 40.64
C ASN A 139 4.42 -2.55 41.24
N MET A 140 3.10 -2.68 41.44
CA MET A 140 2.24 -1.69 42.10
C MET A 140 2.24 -0.30 41.44
N PHE A 141 2.46 -0.22 40.13
CA PHE A 141 2.25 1.02 39.40
C PHE A 141 0.75 1.27 39.22
N GLU A 142 0.26 2.41 39.69
CA GLU A 142 -1.12 2.83 39.43
C GLU A 142 -1.25 3.29 37.99
N ILE A 143 -1.96 2.50 37.17
CA ILE A 143 -2.31 2.88 35.81
C ILE A 143 -3.80 3.24 35.79
N SER A 144 -4.11 4.51 35.59
CA SER A 144 -5.45 4.93 35.21
C SER A 144 -5.61 4.81 33.70
N LEU A 145 -5.87 3.61 33.19
CA LEU A 145 -6.28 3.45 31.80
C LEU A 145 -7.72 3.99 31.67
N THR A 146 -7.90 5.07 30.92
CA THR A 146 -9.24 5.63 30.63
C THR A 146 -10.05 4.74 29.71
N ASP A 147 -9.39 3.87 28.93
CA ASP A 147 -10.03 2.86 28.10
C ASP A 147 -9.30 1.52 28.25
N GLU A 148 -10.03 0.51 28.72
CA GLU A 148 -9.54 -0.87 28.73
C GLU A 148 -9.50 -1.38 27.28
N PHE A 149 -8.34 -1.88 26.85
CA PHE A 149 -8.24 -2.54 25.56
C PHE A 149 -9.13 -3.80 25.60
N SER A 150 -10.22 -3.78 24.86
CA SER A 150 -11.11 -4.94 24.72
C SER A 150 -11.46 -5.18 23.26
N VAL A 151 -11.64 -6.45 22.90
CA VAL A 151 -12.08 -6.86 21.56
C VAL A 151 -13.39 -6.16 21.18
N ASN A 152 -14.29 -5.98 22.15
CA ASN A 152 -15.57 -5.29 21.95
C ASN A 152 -15.39 -3.80 21.58
N ASN A 153 -14.44 -3.10 22.21
CA ASN A 153 -14.13 -1.71 21.87
C ASN A 153 -13.48 -1.61 20.48
N MET A 154 -12.64 -2.57 20.10
CA MET A 154 -12.05 -2.65 18.77
C MET A 154 -13.10 -2.88 17.68
N GLU A 155 -14.00 -3.85 17.87
CA GLU A 155 -15.12 -4.09 16.94
C GLU A 155 -15.96 -2.83 16.74
N LYS A 156 -16.27 -2.11 17.82
CA LYS A 156 -17.03 -0.86 17.75
C LYS A 156 -16.30 0.20 16.93
N ASN A 157 -14.99 0.35 17.11
CA ASN A 157 -14.18 1.30 16.33
C ASN A 157 -14.09 0.90 14.85
N ILE A 158 -13.94 -0.39 14.55
CA ILE A 158 -13.97 -0.91 13.18
C ILE A 158 -15.33 -0.59 12.52
N GLN A 159 -16.44 -0.81 13.24
CA GLN A 159 -17.78 -0.50 12.75
C GLN A 159 -17.95 0.99 12.44
N GLN A 160 -17.38 1.87 13.27
CA GLN A 160 -17.41 3.32 13.05
C GLN A 160 -16.64 3.71 11.78
N ILE A 161 -15.44 3.18 11.60
CA ILE A 161 -14.63 3.40 10.39
C ILE A 161 -15.39 2.91 9.14
N GLN A 162 -15.98 1.72 9.21
CA GLN A 162 -16.79 1.18 8.10
C GLN A 162 -17.99 2.05 7.74
N ASN A 163 -18.60 2.74 8.71
CA ASN A 163 -19.72 3.65 8.47
C ASN A 163 -19.28 4.97 7.84
N VAL A 164 -18.06 5.43 8.10
CA VAL A 164 -17.50 6.66 7.50
C VAL A 164 -17.06 6.43 6.05
N ILE A 165 -16.63 5.21 5.71
CA ILE A 165 -16.16 4.85 4.36
C ILE A 165 -17.32 4.55 3.38
N LYS A 166 -18.54 4.30 3.89
CA LYS A 166 -19.75 4.08 3.07
C LYS A 166 -20.25 5.37 2.42
#